data_AF-A0A920P1H0-F1
#
_entry.id   AF-A0A920P1H0-F1
#
_cell.length_a   1.000
_cell.length_b   1.000
_cell.length_c   1.000
_cell.angle_alpha   90.00
_cell.angle_beta   90.00
_cell.angle_gamma   90.00
#
_symmetry.space_group_name_H-M   'P 1'
#
loop_
_entity.id
_entity.type
_entity.pdbx_description
1 polymer ?
#
loop_
_entity_poly.entity_id
_entity_poly.type
_entity_poly.pdbx_seq_one_letter_code
_entity_poly.pdbx_strand_id
1 'polypeptide(L)'
;MPQLWEIAKEFGGVCHLRYDDTNPEGENEEFVLGFQEDIRWLGFDWGENLYFASDYFERMYDSAVILIEKGLAYVDSESEEEIRKGGEAQ
;
A
#
# COMPACT_ATOMS: atom_id res chain seq x y z
N MET A 1 -9.00 11.71 -2.88
CA MET A 1 -9.72 10.86 -1.91
C MET A 1 -11.26 10.98 -1.88
N PRO A 2 -11.91 12.13 -2.12
CA PRO A 2 -13.37 12.21 -1.94
C PRO A 2 -14.19 11.31 -2.89
N GLN A 3 -13.68 11.04 -4.09
CA GLN A 3 -14.42 10.31 -5.13
C GLN A 3 -14.67 8.83 -4.78
N LEU A 4 -13.71 8.15 -4.15
CA LEU A 4 -13.85 6.73 -3.81
C LEU A 4 -14.93 6.50 -2.75
N TRP A 5 -14.99 7.41 -1.78
CA TRP A 5 -16.00 7.35 -0.73
C TRP A 5 -17.40 7.63 -1.25
N GLU A 6 -17.57 8.68 -2.08
CA GLU A 6 -18.87 8.99 -2.67
C GLU A 6 -19.41 7.83 -3.51
N ILE A 7 -18.53 7.16 -4.27
CA ILE A 7 -18.89 5.94 -5.01
C ILE A 7 -19.32 4.83 -4.03
N ALA A 8 -18.53 4.54 -2.99
CA ALA A 8 -18.92 3.52 -2.01
C ALA A 8 -20.30 3.82 -1.38
N LYS A 9 -20.56 5.09 -1.04
CA LYS A 9 -21.83 5.51 -0.46
C LYS A 9 -23.01 5.41 -1.45
N GLU A 10 -22.81 5.84 -2.70
CA GLU A 10 -23.83 5.81 -3.75
C GLU A 10 -24.27 4.37 -4.08
N PHE A 11 -23.33 3.43 -4.09
CA PHE A 11 -23.57 2.04 -4.47
C PHE A 11 -23.75 1.08 -3.28
N GLY A 12 -23.75 1.58 -2.04
CA GLY A 12 -23.86 0.75 -0.83
C GLY A 12 -22.65 -0.16 -0.61
N GLY A 13 -21.48 0.23 -1.12
CA GLY A 13 -20.20 -0.43 -0.93
C GLY A 13 -19.51 -0.06 0.38
N VAL A 14 -18.36 -0.69 0.63
CA VAL A 14 -17.52 -0.47 1.81
C VAL A 14 -16.24 0.25 1.36
N CYS A 15 -15.84 1.30 2.10
CA CYS A 15 -14.58 1.98 1.88
C CYS A 15 -13.58 1.58 2.96
N HIS A 16 -12.41 1.09 2.55
CA HIS A 16 -11.33 0.71 3.47
C HIS A 16 -10.33 1.85 3.57
N LEU A 17 -9.88 2.15 4.79
CA LEU A 17 -8.69 2.97 5.00
C LEU A 17 -7.50 2.04 5.12
N ARG A 18 -6.55 2.14 4.19
CA ARG A 18 -5.32 1.36 4.21
C ARG A 18 -4.12 2.29 4.30
N TYR A 19 -3.27 2.08 5.29
CA TYR A 19 -1.94 2.68 5.35
C TYR A 19 -0.97 1.86 4.51
N ASP A 20 -0.15 2.54 3.72
CA ASP A 20 0.93 1.93 2.95
C ASP A 20 2.25 2.10 3.73
N ASP A 21 2.36 1.34 4.82
CA ASP A 21 3.46 1.36 5.78
C ASP A 21 4.51 0.29 5.42
N THR A 22 4.96 0.34 4.17
CA THR A 22 6.04 -0.54 3.67
C THR A 22 7.43 0.10 3.78
N ASN A 23 7.52 1.34 4.27
CA ASN A 23 8.77 2.09 4.34
C ASN A 23 9.03 2.57 5.78
N PRO A 24 9.77 1.79 6.58
CA PRO A 24 9.96 2.09 8.00
C PRO A 24 10.71 3.41 8.26
N GLU A 25 11.46 3.95 7.29
CA GLU A 25 12.13 5.25 7.44
C GLU A 25 11.21 6.45 7.22
N GLY A 26 10.09 6.26 6.51
CA GLY A 26 9.11 7.30 6.20
C GLY A 26 7.91 7.34 7.16
N GLU A 27 7.80 6.36 8.05
CA GLU A 27 6.64 6.18 8.92
C GLU A 27 6.78 6.95 10.24
N ASN A 28 5.77 7.77 10.53
CA ASN A 28 5.63 8.47 11.81
C ASN A 28 4.18 8.30 12.30
N GLU A 29 4.00 7.87 13.54
CA GLU A 29 2.70 7.76 14.19
C GLU A 29 1.90 9.07 14.15
N GLU A 30 2.58 10.22 14.22
CA GLU A 30 1.94 11.53 14.09
C GLU A 30 1.29 11.74 12.72
N PHE A 31 1.90 11.22 11.64
CA PHE A 31 1.28 11.28 10.31
C PHE A 31 0.05 10.37 10.23
N VAL A 32 0.12 9.18 10.83
CA VAL A 32 -1.02 8.26 10.87
C VAL A 32 -2.19 8.92 11.59
N LEU A 33 -1.96 9.43 12.80
CA LEU A 33 -3.00 10.04 13.63
C LEU A 33 -3.60 11.30 12.99
N GLY A 34 -2.76 12.22 12.50
CA GLY A 34 -3.22 13.45 11.85
C GLY A 34 -4.05 13.16 10.59
N PHE A 35 -3.65 12.15 9.82
CA PHE A 35 -4.40 11.75 8.63
C PHE A 35 -5.77 11.12 8.98
N GLN A 36 -5.87 10.36 10.06
CA GLN A 36 -7.18 9.86 10.54
C GLN A 36 -8.09 11.00 10.98
N GLU A 37 -7.56 11.99 11.69
CA GLU A 37 -8.32 13.16 12.11
C GLU A 37 -8.83 13.97 10.91
N ASP A 38 -7.98 14.22 9.91
CA ASP A 38 -8.36 14.94 8.69
C ASP A 38 -9.47 14.22 7.91
N ILE A 39 -9.37 12.89 7.77
CA ILE A 39 -10.37 12.08 7.08
C ILE A 39 -11.71 12.09 7.84
N ARG A 40 -11.68 11.96 9.17
CA ARG A 40 -12.89 12.07 10.01
C ARG A 40 -13.49 13.48 9.93
N TRP A 41 -12.67 14.52 9.91
CA TRP A 41 -13.11 15.90 9.78
C TRP A 41 -13.82 16.15 8.45
N LEU A 42 -13.36 15.52 7.37
CA LEU A 42 -14.03 15.53 6.07
C LEU A 42 -15.36 14.74 6.04
N GLY A 43 -15.74 14.09 7.14
CA GLY A 43 -17.02 13.36 7.29
C GLY A 43 -16.97 11.92 6.79
N PHE A 44 -15.78 11.36 6.59
CA PHE A 44 -15.58 9.98 6.17
C PHE A 44 -15.39 9.06 7.39
N ASP A 45 -15.93 7.85 7.31
CA ASP A 45 -15.85 6.86 8.40
C ASP A 45 -15.54 5.46 7.85
N TRP A 46 -14.31 4.99 8.02
CA TRP A 46 -13.91 3.65 7.60
C TRP A 46 -14.46 2.54 8.51
N GLY A 47 -15.12 2.86 9.62
CA GLY A 47 -15.66 1.90 10.57
C GLY A 47 -14.56 0.97 11.09
N GLU A 48 -14.76 -0.34 10.93
CA GLU A 48 -13.78 -1.38 11.32
C GLU A 48 -12.74 -1.65 10.23
N ASN A 49 -12.83 -1.00 9.06
CA ASN A 49 -12.01 -1.29 7.88
C ASN A 49 -10.71 -0.47 7.83
N LEU A 50 -9.97 -0.49 8.94
CA LEU A 50 -8.62 0.07 9.03
C LEU A 50 -7.60 -1.06 8.85
N TYR A 51 -6.69 -0.90 7.88
CA TYR A 51 -5.69 -1.91 7.55
C TYR A 51 -4.30 -1.27 7.37
N PHE A 52 -3.26 -2.04 7.66
CA PHE A 52 -1.87 -1.68 7.39
C PHE A 52 -1.30 -2.62 6.33
N ALA A 53 -0.42 -2.14 5.47
CA ALA A 53 0.26 -2.98 4.47
C ALA A 53 1.22 -3.96 5.14
N SER A 54 1.85 -3.54 6.25
CA SER A 54 2.74 -4.37 7.07
C SER A 54 2.06 -5.63 7.63
N ASP A 55 0.77 -5.56 7.96
CA ASP A 55 -0.05 -6.72 8.37
C ASP A 55 -0.06 -7.84 7.31
N TYR A 56 0.22 -7.51 6.05
CA TYR A 56 0.24 -8.45 4.93
C TYR A 56 1.63 -8.93 4.52
N PHE A 57 2.71 -8.55 5.21
CA PHE A 57 4.08 -8.91 4.79
C PHE A 57 4.32 -10.40 4.64
N GLU A 58 3.78 -11.23 5.54
CA GLU A 58 3.87 -12.69 5.42
C GLU A 58 3.23 -13.16 4.10
N ARG A 59 2.04 -12.65 3.78
CA ARG A 59 1.34 -12.97 2.53
C ARG A 59 2.07 -12.44 1.29
N MET A 60 2.71 -11.27 1.38
CA MET A 60 3.53 -10.72 0.31
C MET A 60 4.74 -11.61 0.06
N TYR A 61 5.41 -12.07 1.12
CA TYR A 61 6.52 -13.01 1.03
C TYR A 61 6.10 -14.33 0.38
N ASP A 62 5.02 -14.95 0.86
CA ASP A 62 4.50 -16.20 0.28
C ASP A 62 4.17 -16.03 -1.21
N SER A 63 3.58 -14.89 -1.57
CA SER A 63 3.29 -14.56 -2.97
C SER A 63 4.57 -14.43 -3.79
N ALA A 64 5.62 -13.81 -3.25
CA ALA A 64 6.92 -13.71 -3.91
C ALA A 64 7.55 -15.08 -4.14
N VAL A 65 7.51 -15.97 -3.15
CA VAL A 65 7.98 -17.36 -3.29
C VAL A 65 7.23 -18.08 -4.40
N ILE A 66 5.90 -17.99 -4.43
CA ILE A 66 5.07 -18.61 -5.49
C ILE A 66 5.44 -18.06 -6.87
N LEU A 67 5.70 -16.75 -6.99
CA LEU A 67 6.10 -16.14 -8.26
C LEU A 67 7.48 -16.64 -8.72
N ILE A 68 8.43 -16.81 -7.80
CA ILE A 68 9.75 -17.37 -8.09
C ILE A 68 9.62 -18.84 -8.54
N GLU A 69 8.84 -19.65 -7.82
CA GLU A 69 8.62 -21.07 -8.16
C GLU A 69 7.94 -21.24 -9.52
N LYS A 70 7.08 -20.30 -9.92
CA LYS A 70 6.44 -20.28 -11.24
C LYS A 70 7.35 -19.74 -12.36
N GLY A 71 8.56 -19.28 -12.04
CA GLY A 71 9.46 -18.62 -13.00
C GLY A 71 8.93 -17.27 -13.49
N LEU A 72 8.05 -16.61 -12.71
CA LEU A 72 7.48 -15.29 -12.99
C LEU A 72 8.21 -14.16 -12.24
N ALA A 73 9.12 -14.51 -11.35
CA ALA A 73 10.00 -13.58 -10.64
C ALA A 73 11.40 -14.20 -10.48
N TYR A 74 12.42 -13.35 -10.32
CA TYR A 74 13.80 -13.73 -10.05
C TYR A 74 14.44 -12.72 -9.10
N VAL A 75 15.56 -13.11 -8.48
CA VAL A 75 16.37 -12.19 -7.65
C VAL A 75 17.36 -11.48 -8.56
N ASP A 76 17.22 -10.17 -8.68
CA ASP A 76 18.19 -9.32 -9.35
C ASP A 76 19.36 -9.00 -8.41
N SER A 77 20.58 -9.02 -8.95
CA SER A 77 21.82 -8.73 -8.22
C SER A 77 22.59 -7.54 -8.80
N GLU A 78 22.00 -6.83 -9.76
CA GLU A 78 22.54 -5.58 -10.29
C GLU A 78 22.58 -4.49 -9.20
N SER A 79 23.57 -3.61 -9.31
CA SER A 79 23.65 -2.42 -8.47
C SER A 79 22.59 -1.39 -8.87
N GLU A 80 22.26 -0.48 -7.96
CA GLU A 80 21.27 0.58 -8.23
C GLU A 80 21.64 1.44 -9.46
N GLU A 81 22.94 1.64 -9.72
CA GLU A 81 23.41 2.37 -10.90
C GLU A 81 23.18 1.59 -12.20
N GLU A 82 23.36 0.27 -12.17
CA GLU A 82 23.11 -0.63 -13.31
C GLU A 82 21.62 -0.70 -13.63
N ILE A 83 20.77 -0.88 -12.60
CA ILE A 83 19.30 -0.87 -12.73
C ILE A 83 18.82 0.43 -13.38
N ARG A 84 19.35 1.58 -12.94
CA ARG A 84 18.97 2.90 -13.48
C ARG A 84 19.34 3.04 -14.95
N LYS A 85 20.55 2.61 -15.34
CA LYS A 85 20.99 2.65 -16.75
C LYS A 85 20.19 1.69 -17.64
N GLY A 86 19.84 0.51 -17.12
CA GLY A 86 19.02 -0.47 -17.84
C GLY A 86 17.59 0.02 -18.11
N GLY A 87 16.99 0.74 -17.14
CA GLY A 87 15.64 1.29 -17.26
C GLY A 87 15.52 2.49 -18.22
N GLU A 88 16.59 3.25 -18.44
CA GLU A 88 16.64 4.37 -19.41
C GLU A 88 16.83 3.90 -20.86
N ALA A 89 17.20 2.63 -21.08
CA ALA A 89 17.45 2.06 -22.39
C ALA A 89 16.18 1.44 -23.06
N GLN A 90 14.99 1.69 -22.52
CA GLN A 90 13.70 1.24 -23.05
C GLN A 90 12.79 2.39 -23.52
#